data_AF-A0A2G5SXK1-F1
#
_entry.id   AF-A0A2G5SXK1-F1
#
_cell.length_a   1.000
_cell.length_b   1.000
_cell.length_c   1.000
_cell.angle_alpha   90.00
_cell.angle_beta   90.00
_cell.angle_gamma   90.00
#
_symmetry.space_group_name_H-M   'P 1'
#
loop_
_entity.id
_entity.type
_entity.pdbx_description
1 polymer ?
#
loop_
_entity_poly.entity_id
_entity_poly.type
_entity_poly.pdbx_seq_one_letter_code
_entity_poly.pdbx_strand_id
1 'polypeptide(L)'
;MVVTAFTVFIVFFIGYTLSLTLYTLTMMTIRKYRKTFNSSFYLLYLWDSAMNIFTCLTGFYMMRLNTVVSDDSMLAFLYRDIDKYLPMNLFTALSYHMAYVQYTTTALISFNRMTVNWKNERFERYWMKYTWLIMAFVLLAPLADTLRFVNYKTDVVYDNETESYEFVPSMPLADTFTFLLPYMVVITVLSVCFNICSAVLIKKFDSTLSKKGSTRFMVITAITCIVQLLGCSLSLIRVNKTENSFARFLTTYILPIVSDALTHIQPFLLTIFSSVIRRHMMEMLGLRKSNKVNVNTIAMHVNNPSLTSHPL
;
A
#
# COMPACT_ATOMS: atom_id res chain seq x y z
N MET A 1 -28.40 10.10 -13.42
CA MET A 1 -27.19 9.31 -13.13
C MET A 1 -25.89 10.12 -13.22
N VAL A 2 -25.76 11.09 -14.15
CA VAL A 2 -24.55 11.91 -14.31
C VAL A 2 -24.15 12.68 -13.03
N VAL A 3 -25.10 13.29 -12.32
CA VAL A 3 -24.84 14.04 -11.06
C VAL A 3 -24.26 13.14 -9.96
N THR A 4 -24.68 11.87 -9.89
CA THR A 4 -24.17 10.89 -8.92
C THR A 4 -22.76 10.41 -9.26
N ALA A 5 -22.46 10.12 -10.53
CA ALA A 5 -21.12 9.69 -10.96
C ALA A 5 -20.08 10.80 -10.76
N PHE A 6 -20.42 12.03 -11.13
CA PHE A 6 -19.54 13.19 -10.95
C PHE A 6 -19.28 13.51 -9.46
N THR A 7 -20.31 13.40 -8.62
CA THR A 7 -20.14 13.58 -7.16
C THR A 7 -19.21 12.52 -6.57
N VAL A 8 -19.39 11.25 -6.95
CA VAL A 8 -18.51 10.14 -6.53
C VAL A 8 -17.09 10.39 -6.99
N PHE A 9 -16.89 10.82 -8.23
CA PHE A 9 -15.57 11.18 -8.76
C PHE A 9 -14.90 12.31 -7.96
N ILE A 10 -15.62 13.39 -7.62
CA ILE A 10 -15.05 14.48 -6.80
C ILE A 10 -14.57 13.95 -5.45
N VAL A 11 -15.37 13.12 -4.78
CA VAL A 11 -14.99 12.53 -3.48
C VAL A 11 -13.70 11.71 -3.60
N PHE A 12 -13.62 10.85 -4.62
CA PHE A 12 -12.39 10.08 -4.88
C PHE A 12 -11.22 10.98 -5.26
N PHE A 13 -11.42 11.99 -6.11
CA PHE A 13 -10.38 12.93 -6.52
C PHE A 13 -9.77 13.67 -5.32
N ILE A 14 -10.62 14.17 -4.40
CA ILE A 14 -10.17 14.80 -3.15
C ILE A 14 -9.39 13.79 -2.30
N GLY A 15 -9.91 12.57 -2.13
CA GLY A 15 -9.26 11.52 -1.35
C GLY A 15 -7.88 11.14 -1.90
N TYR A 16 -7.78 10.94 -3.21
CA TYR A 16 -6.55 10.63 -3.92
C TYR A 16 -5.53 11.77 -3.80
N THR A 17 -5.97 13.02 -3.99
CA THR A 17 -5.12 14.21 -3.85
C THR A 17 -4.57 14.34 -2.43
N LEU A 18 -5.41 14.14 -1.42
CA LEU A 18 -5.01 14.17 -0.02
C LEU A 18 -4.00 13.05 0.29
N SER A 19 -4.24 11.84 -0.21
CA SER A 19 -3.33 10.70 -0.01
C SER A 19 -1.97 10.94 -0.67
N LEU A 20 -1.95 11.39 -1.93
CA LEU A 20 -0.71 11.73 -2.66
C LEU A 20 0.08 12.83 -1.94
N THR A 21 -0.63 13.84 -1.42
CA THR A 21 -0.02 14.91 -0.63
C THR A 21 0.63 14.35 0.64
N LEU A 22 -0.10 13.51 1.40
CA LEU A 22 0.43 12.90 2.62
C LEU A 22 1.59 11.93 2.35
N TYR A 23 1.51 11.13 1.29
CA TYR A 23 2.63 10.29 0.85
C TYR A 23 3.87 11.13 0.56
N THR A 24 3.71 12.19 -0.23
CA THR A 24 4.81 13.09 -0.59
C THR A 24 5.41 13.75 0.65
N LEU A 25 4.58 14.30 1.54
CA LEU A 25 5.02 14.94 2.78
C LEU A 25 5.73 13.96 3.73
N THR A 26 5.21 12.75 3.92
CA THR A 26 5.83 11.74 4.78
C THR A 26 7.16 11.27 4.21
N MET A 27 7.24 11.00 2.90
CA MET A 27 8.51 10.63 2.26
C MET A 27 9.54 11.76 2.33
N MET A 28 9.15 13.01 2.05
CA MET A 28 10.05 14.16 2.17
C MET A 28 10.54 14.35 3.60
N THR A 29 9.66 14.19 4.59
CA THR A 29 10.01 14.29 6.02
C THR A 29 11.04 13.21 6.39
N ILE A 30 10.81 11.96 5.99
CA ILE A 30 11.73 10.85 6.27
C ILE A 30 13.09 11.09 5.60
N ARG A 31 13.11 11.54 4.33
CA ARG A 31 14.34 11.83 3.59
C ARG A 31 15.11 13.01 4.19
N LYS A 32 14.43 14.09 4.57
CA LYS A 32 15.03 15.29 5.18
C LYS A 32 15.64 14.98 6.55
N TYR A 33 14.94 14.21 7.37
CA TYR A 33 15.37 13.82 8.72
C TYR A 33 15.91 12.38 8.77
N ARG A 34 16.64 11.95 7.74
CA ARG A 34 17.12 10.56 7.58
C ARG A 34 17.90 10.02 8.79
N LYS A 35 18.63 10.88 9.50
CA LYS A 35 19.41 10.50 10.69
C LYS A 35 18.51 10.08 11.85
N THR A 36 17.34 10.71 11.98
CA THR A 36 16.33 10.39 13.00
C THR A 36 15.53 9.15 12.63
N PHE A 37 15.25 8.96 11.34
CA PHE A 37 14.44 7.86 10.81
C PHE A 37 15.27 6.72 10.21
N ASN A 38 16.45 6.44 10.78
CA ASN A 38 17.36 5.41 10.28
C ASN A 38 16.96 4.01 10.78
N SER A 39 15.81 3.50 10.32
CA SER A 39 15.32 2.15 10.62
C SER A 39 14.83 1.44 9.37
N SER A 40 14.95 0.11 9.37
CA SER A 40 14.47 -0.77 8.31
C SER A 40 12.99 -0.56 7.98
N PHE A 41 12.18 -0.22 8.99
CA PHE A 41 10.77 0.11 8.80
C PHE A 41 10.58 1.28 7.85
N TYR A 42 11.33 2.37 8.04
CA TYR A 42 11.19 3.57 7.23
C TYR A 42 11.73 3.38 5.82
N LEU A 43 12.74 2.52 5.65
CA LEU A 43 13.23 2.13 4.32
C LEU A 43 12.15 1.35 3.55
N LEU A 44 11.53 0.35 4.19
CA LEU A 44 10.41 -0.39 3.60
C LEU A 44 9.21 0.53 3.33
N TYR A 45 8.88 1.42 4.26
CA TYR A 45 7.80 2.39 4.08
C TYR A 45 8.03 3.33 2.91
N LEU A 46 9.25 3.85 2.71
CA LEU A 46 9.56 4.70 1.56
C LEU A 46 9.35 3.97 0.24
N TRP A 47 9.67 2.68 0.20
CA TRP A 47 9.50 1.88 -1.00
C TRP A 47 8.03 1.54 -1.23
N ASP A 48 7.35 1.00 -0.23
CA ASP A 48 5.91 0.80 -0.23
C ASP A 48 5.14 2.06 -0.66
N SER A 49 5.54 3.23 -0.15
CA SER A 49 4.97 4.52 -0.54
C SER A 49 5.13 4.83 -2.03
N ALA A 50 6.31 4.60 -2.63
CA ALA A 50 6.49 4.86 -4.05
C ALA A 50 5.70 3.88 -4.92
N MET A 51 5.57 2.61 -4.51
CA MET A 51 4.68 1.65 -5.15
C MET A 51 3.21 2.05 -5.04
N ASN A 52 2.76 2.48 -3.87
CA ASN A 52 1.37 2.89 -3.69
C ASN A 52 1.03 4.20 -4.41
N ILE A 53 1.96 5.15 -4.53
CA ILE A 53 1.79 6.33 -5.41
C ILE A 53 1.59 5.88 -6.86
N PHE A 54 2.39 4.93 -7.32
CA PHE A 54 2.26 4.40 -8.67
C PHE A 54 0.92 3.67 -8.88
N THR A 55 0.54 2.76 -7.99
CA THR A 55 -0.77 2.10 -8.00
C THR A 55 -1.92 3.10 -7.99
N CYS A 56 -1.81 4.15 -7.16
CA CYS A 56 -2.78 5.24 -7.08
C CYS A 56 -2.93 5.95 -8.43
N LEU A 57 -1.83 6.31 -9.10
CA LEU A 57 -1.89 7.00 -10.39
C LEU A 57 -2.49 6.10 -11.48
N THR A 58 -2.09 4.83 -11.54
CA THR A 58 -2.64 3.85 -12.48
C THR A 58 -4.12 3.58 -12.21
N GLY A 59 -4.51 3.38 -10.96
CA GLY A 59 -5.90 3.13 -10.56
C GLY A 59 -6.81 4.34 -10.79
N PHE A 60 -6.32 5.55 -10.51
CA PHE A 60 -7.06 6.78 -10.83
C PHE A 60 -7.34 6.86 -12.33
N TYR A 61 -6.33 6.60 -13.15
CA TYR A 61 -6.46 6.67 -14.60
C TYR A 61 -7.38 5.59 -15.18
N MET A 62 -7.20 4.33 -14.77
CA MET A 62 -7.89 3.18 -15.37
C MET A 62 -9.27 2.89 -14.78
N MET A 63 -9.55 3.32 -13.55
CA MET A 63 -10.79 2.93 -12.85
C MET A 63 -11.66 4.10 -12.41
N ARG A 64 -11.13 5.34 -12.38
CA ARG A 64 -11.86 6.51 -11.88
C ARG A 64 -12.07 7.55 -12.96
N LEU A 65 -11.02 8.00 -13.62
CA LEU A 65 -11.12 9.04 -14.64
C LEU A 65 -11.98 8.58 -15.82
N ASN A 66 -11.86 7.32 -16.24
CA ASN A 66 -12.66 6.75 -17.33
C ASN A 66 -14.18 6.81 -17.07
N THR A 67 -14.62 6.74 -15.81
CA THR A 67 -16.04 6.77 -15.40
C THR A 67 -16.72 8.13 -15.56
N VAL A 68 -15.97 9.21 -15.77
CA VAL A 68 -16.51 10.58 -15.91
C VAL A 68 -16.18 11.24 -17.25
N VAL A 69 -15.39 10.56 -18.09
CA VAL A 69 -15.04 11.05 -19.41
C VAL A 69 -16.07 10.51 -20.40
N SER A 70 -16.97 11.39 -20.83
CA SER A 70 -17.88 11.13 -21.94
C SER A 70 -17.18 11.34 -23.29
N ASP A 71 -17.74 10.77 -24.35
CA ASP A 71 -17.18 10.85 -25.70
C ASP A 71 -17.10 12.32 -26.20
N ASP A 72 -18.03 13.18 -25.78
CA ASP A 72 -18.05 14.61 -26.11
C ASP A 72 -17.17 15.49 -25.20
N SER A 73 -16.53 14.91 -24.18
CA SER A 73 -15.73 15.68 -23.22
C SER A 73 -14.36 16.07 -23.79
N MET A 74 -13.80 17.18 -23.29
CA MET A 74 -12.44 17.62 -23.66
C MET A 74 -11.36 16.59 -23.34
N LEU A 75 -11.62 15.65 -22.42
CA LEU A 75 -10.69 14.60 -22.02
C LEU A 75 -10.88 13.29 -22.80
N ALA A 76 -11.84 13.20 -23.72
CA ALA A 76 -12.12 11.99 -24.51
C ALA A 76 -10.89 11.54 -25.34
N PHE A 77 -10.02 12.46 -25.75
CA PHE A 77 -8.78 12.12 -26.46
C PHE A 77 -7.85 11.20 -25.65
N LEU A 78 -7.96 11.20 -24.32
CA LEU A 78 -7.17 10.31 -23.46
C LEU A 78 -7.55 8.84 -23.61
N TYR A 79 -8.75 8.53 -24.12
CA TYR A 79 -9.26 7.16 -24.23
C TYR A 79 -9.56 6.76 -25.69
N ARG A 80 -10.09 7.66 -26.54
CA ARG A 80 -10.43 7.36 -27.94
C ARG A 80 -9.26 6.86 -28.79
N ASP A 81 -8.08 7.45 -28.61
CA ASP A 81 -6.90 7.15 -29.43
C ASP A 81 -5.80 6.44 -28.64
N ILE A 82 -6.08 6.01 -27.41
CA ILE A 82 -5.03 5.55 -26.51
C ILE A 82 -4.33 4.27 -27.00
N ASP A 83 -5.08 3.39 -27.68
CA ASP A 83 -4.56 2.17 -28.28
C ASP A 83 -3.51 2.43 -29.36
N LYS A 84 -3.46 3.65 -29.91
CA LYS A 84 -2.44 4.08 -30.88
C LYS A 84 -1.14 4.54 -30.22
N TYR A 85 -1.20 4.97 -28.95
CA TYR A 85 -0.06 5.60 -28.26
C TYR A 85 0.56 4.72 -27.19
N LEU A 86 -0.23 3.85 -26.55
CA LEU A 86 0.21 3.06 -25.42
C LEU A 86 -0.31 1.62 -25.51
N PRO A 87 0.51 0.62 -25.14
CA PRO A 87 0.06 -0.77 -25.11
C PRO A 87 -0.88 -0.99 -23.91
N MET A 88 -2.19 -1.04 -24.14
CA MET A 88 -3.18 -1.21 -23.06
C MET A 88 -3.02 -2.53 -22.30
N ASN A 89 -2.59 -3.58 -22.99
CA ASN A 89 -2.26 -4.87 -22.40
C ASN A 89 -1.20 -4.72 -21.28
N LEU A 90 -0.25 -3.80 -21.46
CA LEU A 90 0.78 -3.51 -20.45
C LEU A 90 0.18 -2.84 -19.22
N PHE A 91 -0.74 -1.90 -19.38
CA PHE A 91 -1.43 -1.22 -18.27
C PHE A 91 -2.30 -2.18 -17.46
N THR A 92 -3.01 -3.08 -18.13
CA THR A 92 -3.75 -4.17 -17.49
C THR A 92 -2.80 -5.10 -16.74
N ALA A 93 -1.72 -5.57 -17.40
CA ALA A 93 -0.71 -6.42 -16.78
C ALA A 93 -0.11 -5.77 -15.52
N LEU A 94 0.20 -4.48 -15.61
CA LEU A 94 0.76 -3.68 -14.54
C LEU A 94 -0.20 -3.53 -13.36
N SER A 95 -1.50 -3.39 -13.61
CA SER A 95 -2.51 -3.31 -12.54
C SER A 95 -2.56 -4.59 -11.71
N TYR A 96 -2.51 -5.76 -12.36
CA TYR A 96 -2.40 -7.05 -11.66
C TYR A 96 -1.04 -7.25 -11.02
N HIS A 97 0.03 -6.78 -11.67
CA HIS A 97 1.38 -6.81 -11.12
C HIS A 97 1.47 -6.04 -9.79
N MET A 98 0.87 -4.85 -9.73
CA MET A 98 0.85 -4.06 -8.51
C MET A 98 0.07 -4.73 -7.39
N ALA A 99 -0.97 -5.53 -7.69
CA ALA A 99 -1.64 -6.33 -6.68
C ALA A 99 -0.70 -7.35 -6.01
N TYR A 100 0.13 -8.06 -6.80
CA TYR A 100 1.17 -8.93 -6.26
C TYR A 100 2.16 -8.15 -5.39
N VAL A 101 2.71 -7.05 -5.91
CA VAL A 101 3.70 -6.23 -5.20
C VAL A 101 3.15 -5.71 -3.87
N GLN A 102 1.91 -5.20 -3.86
CA GLN A 102 1.29 -4.60 -2.69
C GLN A 102 0.98 -5.62 -1.59
N TYR A 103 0.44 -6.80 -1.94
CA TYR A 103 0.19 -7.87 -0.98
C TYR A 103 1.50 -8.40 -0.37
N THR A 104 2.51 -8.59 -1.21
CA THR A 104 3.82 -9.08 -0.78
C THR A 104 4.53 -8.08 0.11
N THR A 105 4.51 -6.80 -0.26
CA THR A 105 5.13 -5.73 0.53
C THR A 105 4.46 -5.61 1.89
N THR A 106 3.13 -5.73 1.97
CA THR A 106 2.39 -5.71 3.24
C THR A 106 2.78 -6.89 4.15
N ALA A 107 2.89 -8.10 3.61
CA ALA A 107 3.36 -9.26 4.35
C ALA A 107 4.84 -9.12 4.76
N LEU A 108 5.68 -8.55 3.89
CA LEU A 108 7.10 -8.32 4.15
C LEU A 108 7.32 -7.30 5.28
N ILE A 109 6.54 -6.21 5.30
CA ILE A 109 6.57 -5.24 6.40
C ILE A 109 6.17 -5.94 7.72
N SER A 110 5.15 -6.79 7.70
CA SER A 110 4.74 -7.58 8.87
C SER A 110 5.84 -8.55 9.33
N PHE A 111 6.53 -9.21 8.39
CA PHE A 111 7.68 -10.07 8.67
C PHE A 111 8.87 -9.30 9.24
N ASN A 112 9.16 -8.12 8.67
CA ASN A 112 10.18 -7.21 9.18
C ASN A 112 9.89 -6.79 10.62
N ARG A 113 8.64 -6.44 10.96
CA ARG A 113 8.26 -6.10 12.34
C ARG A 113 8.42 -7.28 13.29
N MET A 114 7.99 -8.48 12.89
CA MET A 114 8.16 -9.69 13.70
C MET A 114 9.65 -9.97 13.99
N THR A 115 10.49 -9.96 12.96
CA THR A 115 11.92 -10.27 13.09
C THR A 115 12.68 -9.22 13.92
N VAL A 116 12.39 -7.94 13.73
CA VAL A 116 12.97 -6.85 14.53
C VAL A 116 12.51 -6.94 16.00
N ASN A 117 11.25 -7.29 16.26
CA ASN A 117 10.78 -7.52 17.63
C ASN A 117 11.40 -8.78 18.27
N TRP A 118 11.79 -9.78 17.47
CA TRP A 118 12.44 -10.99 17.99
C TRP A 118 13.88 -10.74 18.40
N LYS A 119 14.72 -10.17 17.51
CA LYS A 119 16.11 -9.81 17.80
C LYS A 119 16.49 -8.52 17.07
N ASN A 120 16.20 -7.40 17.72
CA ASN A 120 16.34 -6.05 17.16
C ASN A 120 17.73 -5.82 16.53
N GLU A 121 18.81 -5.92 17.31
CA GLU A 121 20.16 -5.57 16.83
C GLU A 121 20.65 -6.37 15.63
N ARG A 122 20.29 -7.66 15.56
CA ARG A 122 20.74 -8.56 14.48
C ARG A 122 19.90 -8.31 13.24
N PHE A 123 18.58 -8.41 13.36
CA PHE A 123 17.69 -8.32 12.20
C PHE A 123 17.65 -6.90 11.63
N GLU A 124 17.72 -5.86 12.44
CA GLU A 124 17.75 -4.48 11.94
C GLU A 124 18.96 -4.25 11.02
N ARG A 125 20.14 -4.78 11.37
CA ARG A 125 21.34 -4.72 10.53
C ARG A 125 21.16 -5.48 9.20
N TYR A 126 20.59 -6.69 9.24
CA TYR A 126 20.32 -7.46 8.03
C TYR A 126 19.34 -6.74 7.11
N TRP A 127 18.23 -6.23 7.65
CA TRP A 127 17.26 -5.49 6.87
C TRP A 127 17.87 -4.24 6.27
N MET A 128 18.59 -3.42 7.04
CA MET A 128 19.21 -2.20 6.51
C MET A 128 20.19 -2.47 5.36
N LYS A 129 20.86 -3.63 5.34
CA LYS A 129 21.81 -4.00 4.28
C LYS A 129 21.13 -4.62 3.05
N TYR A 130 20.14 -5.48 3.24
CA TYR A 130 19.59 -6.35 2.18
C TYR A 130 18.18 -5.97 1.71
N THR A 131 17.50 -4.99 2.32
CA THR A 131 16.12 -4.60 1.94
C THR A 131 15.97 -4.28 0.46
N TRP A 132 16.94 -3.59 -0.15
CA TRP A 132 16.86 -3.22 -1.56
C TRP A 132 16.82 -4.45 -2.49
N LEU A 133 17.58 -5.51 -2.18
CA LEU A 133 17.56 -6.76 -2.94
C LEU A 133 16.23 -7.49 -2.77
N ILE A 134 15.75 -7.59 -1.53
CA ILE A 134 14.47 -8.23 -1.23
C ILE A 134 13.37 -7.52 -2.01
N MET A 135 13.38 -6.19 -2.03
CA MET A 135 12.33 -5.45 -2.69
C MET A 135 12.46 -5.43 -4.21
N ALA A 136 13.68 -5.50 -4.76
CA ALA A 136 13.87 -5.75 -6.19
C ALA A 136 13.29 -7.12 -6.57
N PHE A 137 13.48 -8.14 -5.73
CA PHE A 137 12.85 -9.44 -5.93
C PHE A 137 11.32 -9.36 -5.85
N VAL A 138 10.74 -8.64 -4.89
CA VAL A 138 9.29 -8.43 -4.79
C VAL A 138 8.71 -7.77 -6.05
N LEU A 139 9.45 -6.85 -6.67
CA LEU A 139 9.04 -6.21 -7.92
C LEU A 139 9.23 -7.13 -9.14
N LEU A 140 10.31 -7.91 -9.21
CA LEU A 140 10.63 -8.69 -10.41
C LEU A 140 9.96 -10.06 -10.44
N ALA A 141 9.77 -10.71 -9.29
CA ALA A 141 9.21 -12.07 -9.23
C ALA A 141 7.80 -12.18 -9.86
N PRO A 142 6.88 -11.22 -9.65
CA PRO A 142 5.56 -11.29 -10.26
C PRO A 142 5.58 -11.15 -11.79
N LEU A 143 6.68 -10.68 -12.40
CA LEU A 143 6.78 -10.61 -13.87
C LEU A 143 6.64 -11.99 -14.51
N ALA A 144 7.10 -13.05 -13.85
CA ALA A 144 6.95 -14.41 -14.35
C ALA A 144 5.48 -14.78 -14.63
N ASP A 145 4.56 -14.26 -13.81
CA ASP A 145 3.13 -14.44 -13.99
C ASP A 145 2.51 -13.39 -14.91
N THR A 146 2.85 -12.11 -14.69
CA THR A 146 2.15 -11.00 -15.33
C THR A 146 2.49 -10.80 -16.80
N LEU A 147 3.59 -11.37 -17.28
CA LEU A 147 3.91 -11.38 -18.71
C LEU A 147 2.84 -12.09 -19.54
N ARG A 148 2.06 -13.01 -18.95
CA ARG A 148 0.95 -13.68 -19.65
C ARG A 148 -0.10 -12.69 -20.15
N PHE A 149 -0.37 -11.62 -19.38
CA PHE A 149 -1.34 -10.58 -19.74
C PHE A 149 -0.93 -9.75 -20.96
N VAL A 150 0.37 -9.65 -21.27
CA VAL A 150 0.85 -8.88 -22.44
C VAL A 150 0.35 -9.50 -23.75
N ASN A 151 0.16 -10.81 -23.76
CA ASN A 151 -0.31 -11.56 -24.93
C ASN A 151 -1.83 -11.46 -25.16
N TYR A 152 -2.59 -10.94 -24.20
CA TYR A 152 -4.04 -10.75 -24.32
C TYR A 152 -4.34 -9.30 -24.63
N LYS A 153 -5.12 -9.06 -25.67
CA LYS A 153 -5.54 -7.71 -26.06
C LYS A 153 -6.49 -7.14 -24.99
N THR A 154 -6.21 -5.92 -24.55
CA THR A 154 -7.15 -5.09 -23.79
C THR A 154 -7.70 -4.03 -24.73
N ASP A 155 -9.01 -4.02 -24.91
CA ASP A 155 -9.71 -2.99 -25.68
C ASP A 155 -10.27 -1.92 -24.74
N VAL A 156 -10.26 -0.66 -25.19
CA VAL A 156 -10.94 0.44 -24.50
C VAL A 156 -12.26 0.69 -25.22
N VAL A 157 -13.36 0.33 -24.58
CA VAL A 157 -14.70 0.40 -25.16
C VAL A 157 -15.48 1.53 -24.50
N TYR A 158 -16.18 2.33 -25.29
CA TYR A 158 -17.13 3.30 -24.77
C TYR A 158 -18.48 2.62 -24.53
N ASP A 159 -18.96 2.64 -23.30
CA ASP A 159 -20.29 2.16 -22.93
C ASP A 159 -21.29 3.31 -22.99
N ASN A 160 -22.25 3.20 -23.92
CA ASN A 160 -23.31 4.18 -24.12
C ASN A 160 -24.34 4.18 -22.98
N GLU A 161 -24.48 3.09 -22.22
CA GLU A 161 -25.43 3.02 -21.11
C GLU A 161 -24.93 3.78 -19.87
N THR A 162 -23.62 3.69 -19.61
CA THR A 162 -22.98 4.39 -18.48
C THR A 162 -22.30 5.71 -18.88
N GLU A 163 -22.31 6.04 -20.17
CA GLU A 163 -21.65 7.20 -20.78
C GLU A 163 -20.15 7.29 -20.44
N SER A 164 -19.46 6.15 -20.34
CA SER A 164 -18.08 6.06 -19.85
C SER A 164 -17.21 5.07 -20.62
N TYR A 165 -15.88 5.20 -20.52
CA TYR A 165 -14.95 4.21 -21.07
C TYR A 165 -14.69 3.06 -20.10
N GLU A 166 -14.55 1.84 -20.60
CA GLU A 166 -14.14 0.66 -19.84
C GLU A 166 -12.93 -0.03 -20.49
N PHE A 167 -12.02 -0.53 -19.65
CA PHE A 167 -10.91 -1.38 -20.09
C PHE A 167 -11.35 -2.83 -20.04
N VAL A 168 -11.58 -3.44 -21.20
CA VAL A 168 -12.08 -4.81 -21.32
C VAL A 168 -10.92 -5.72 -21.77
N PRO A 169 -10.31 -6.49 -20.85
CA PRO A 169 -9.34 -7.49 -21.24
C PRO A 169 -10.03 -8.69 -21.92
N SER A 170 -9.41 -9.21 -22.98
CA SER A 170 -9.89 -10.44 -23.65
C SER A 170 -9.81 -11.69 -22.77
N MET A 171 -9.01 -11.65 -21.71
CA MET A 171 -8.77 -12.79 -20.82
C MET A 171 -9.94 -12.95 -19.84
N PRO A 172 -10.52 -14.17 -19.70
CA PRO A 172 -11.54 -14.42 -18.70
C PRO A 172 -11.07 -14.09 -17.27
N LEU A 173 -12.00 -13.62 -16.44
CA LEU A 173 -11.71 -13.26 -15.05
C LEU A 173 -11.17 -14.44 -14.22
N ALA A 174 -11.70 -15.65 -14.45
CA ALA A 174 -11.23 -16.86 -13.77
C ALA A 174 -9.76 -17.16 -14.08
N ASP A 175 -9.36 -17.04 -15.35
CA ASP A 175 -7.98 -17.27 -15.80
C ASP A 175 -7.03 -16.22 -15.24
N THR A 176 -7.49 -14.97 -15.19
CA THR A 176 -6.76 -13.83 -14.60
C THR A 176 -6.40 -14.12 -13.14
N PHE A 177 -7.36 -14.63 -12.36
CA PHE A 177 -7.18 -14.89 -10.93
C PHE A 177 -6.61 -16.28 -10.61
N THR A 178 -6.36 -17.13 -11.60
CA THR A 178 -5.93 -18.52 -11.39
C THR A 178 -4.66 -18.64 -10.54
N PHE A 179 -3.67 -17.77 -10.77
CA PHE A 179 -2.42 -17.75 -9.99
C PHE A 179 -2.42 -16.66 -8.90
N LEU A 180 -3.05 -15.51 -9.20
CA LEU A 180 -3.10 -14.37 -8.28
C LEU A 180 -3.87 -14.70 -7.01
N LEU A 181 -5.01 -15.39 -7.12
CA LEU A 181 -5.87 -15.66 -5.97
C LEU A 181 -5.23 -16.62 -4.96
N PRO A 182 -4.69 -17.79 -5.36
CA PRO A 182 -3.94 -18.64 -4.43
C PRO A 182 -2.75 -17.92 -3.80
N TYR A 183 -2.04 -17.10 -4.59
CA TYR A 183 -0.93 -16.29 -4.08
C TYR A 183 -1.37 -15.30 -3.00
N MET A 184 -2.43 -14.53 -3.25
CA MET A 184 -3.00 -13.58 -2.30
C MET A 184 -3.43 -14.28 -1.01
N VAL A 185 -4.01 -15.49 -1.09
CA VAL A 185 -4.40 -16.27 0.09
C VAL A 185 -3.17 -16.65 0.92
N VAL A 186 -2.15 -17.25 0.29
CA VAL A 186 -0.92 -17.68 0.98
C VAL A 186 -0.23 -16.50 1.65
N ILE A 187 -0.04 -15.40 0.93
CA ILE A 187 0.63 -14.20 1.44
C ILE A 187 -0.18 -13.53 2.56
N THR A 188 -1.50 -13.48 2.44
CA THR A 188 -2.37 -12.96 3.50
C THR A 188 -2.28 -13.81 4.77
N VAL A 189 -2.31 -15.13 4.66
CA VAL A 189 -2.14 -16.04 5.80
C VAL A 189 -0.80 -15.81 6.48
N LEU A 190 0.30 -15.72 5.71
CA LEU A 190 1.62 -15.41 6.27
C LEU A 190 1.63 -14.05 6.98
N SER A 191 1.02 -13.02 6.40
CA SER A 191 0.90 -11.68 6.99
C SER A 191 0.19 -11.72 8.35
N VAL A 192 -0.91 -12.47 8.46
CA VAL A 192 -1.66 -12.68 9.71
C VAL A 192 -0.78 -13.40 10.73
N CYS A 193 -0.12 -14.50 10.34
CA CYS A 193 0.79 -15.24 11.22
C CYS A 193 1.92 -14.34 11.76
N PHE A 194 2.56 -13.53 10.91
CA PHE A 194 3.62 -12.61 11.33
C PHE A 194 3.11 -11.54 12.30
N ASN A 195 1.92 -10.98 12.08
CA ASN A 195 1.33 -10.01 12.99
C ASN A 195 0.99 -10.65 14.36
N ILE A 196 0.44 -11.86 14.39
CA ILE A 196 0.18 -12.61 15.63
C ILE A 196 1.49 -12.87 16.38
N CYS A 197 2.51 -13.39 15.70
CA CYS A 197 3.82 -13.64 16.29
C CYS A 197 4.44 -12.35 16.85
N SER A 198 4.35 -11.24 16.10
CA SER A 198 4.83 -9.93 16.55
C SER A 198 4.14 -9.48 17.84
N ALA A 199 2.82 -9.68 17.96
CA ALA A 199 2.06 -9.35 19.16
C ALA A 199 2.47 -10.20 20.37
N VAL A 200 2.74 -11.50 20.17
CA VAL A 200 3.24 -12.40 21.22
C VAL A 200 4.64 -11.97 21.68
N LEU A 201 5.52 -11.58 20.76
CA LEU A 201 6.89 -11.13 21.07
C LEU A 201 6.90 -9.81 21.87
N ILE A 202 6.07 -8.83 21.50
CA ILE A 202 5.98 -7.54 22.20
C ILE A 202 5.53 -7.71 23.66
N LYS A 203 4.71 -8.73 23.96
CA LYS A 203 4.31 -9.02 25.34
C LYS A 203 5.49 -9.40 26.24
N LYS A 204 6.57 -9.94 25.67
CA LYS A 204 7.79 -10.37 26.37
C LYS A 204 8.80 -9.24 26.60
N PHE A 205 8.51 -8.00 26.22
CA PHE A 205 9.43 -6.88 26.46
C PHE A 205 9.34 -6.40 27.91
N ASP A 206 10.49 -6.33 28.57
CA ASP A 206 10.61 -5.85 29.96
C ASP A 206 10.45 -4.32 30.06
N SER A 207 10.92 -3.58 29.05
CA SER A 207 10.85 -2.12 29.02
C SER A 207 9.51 -1.61 28.47
N THR A 208 8.78 -0.86 29.30
CA THR A 208 7.54 -0.16 28.92
C THR A 208 7.74 0.80 27.74
N LEU A 209 8.91 1.42 27.61
CA LEU A 209 9.20 2.34 26.51
C LEU A 209 9.37 1.59 25.17
N SER A 210 10.18 0.52 25.18
CA SER A 210 10.35 -0.36 24.01
C SER A 210 9.02 -0.95 23.56
N LYS A 211 8.23 -1.42 24.54
CA LYS A 211 6.88 -1.96 24.32
C LYS A 211 5.96 -0.94 23.66
N LYS A 212 5.91 0.30 24.17
CA LYS A 212 5.09 1.39 23.58
C LYS A 212 5.51 1.73 22.15
N GLY A 213 6.82 1.78 21.87
CA GLY A 213 7.35 2.02 20.53
C GLY A 213 6.93 0.93 19.53
N SER A 214 7.25 -0.32 19.84
CA SER A 214 6.93 -1.46 18.96
C SER A 214 5.43 -1.69 18.80
N THR A 215 4.62 -1.43 19.83
CA THR A 215 3.15 -1.54 19.75
C THR A 215 2.57 -0.61 18.70
N ARG A 216 3.05 0.63 18.58
CA ARG A 216 2.54 1.57 17.57
C ARG A 216 2.78 1.06 16.15
N PHE A 217 3.98 0.57 15.86
CA PHE A 217 4.29 0.00 14.55
C PHE A 217 3.51 -1.29 14.27
N MET A 218 3.32 -2.13 15.28
CA MET A 218 2.48 -3.33 15.18
C MET A 218 1.01 -2.98 14.89
N VAL A 219 0.45 -1.94 15.51
CA VAL A 219 -0.92 -1.49 15.23
C VAL A 219 -1.06 -1.06 13.78
N ILE A 220 -0.06 -0.33 13.23
CA ILE A 220 -0.04 0.05 11.82
C ILE A 220 -0.09 -1.21 10.93
N THR A 221 0.78 -2.20 11.17
CA THR A 221 0.81 -3.42 10.36
C THR A 221 -0.40 -4.33 10.54
N ALA A 222 -1.01 -4.33 11.74
CA ALA A 222 -2.22 -5.09 12.00
C ALA A 222 -3.42 -4.51 11.25
N ILE A 223 -3.57 -3.17 11.22
CA ILE A 223 -4.64 -2.53 10.46
C ILE A 223 -4.47 -2.79 8.95
N THR A 224 -3.27 -2.64 8.41
CA THR A 224 -3.03 -2.95 6.98
C THR A 224 -3.29 -4.42 6.67
N CYS A 225 -2.93 -5.34 7.58
CA CYS A 225 -3.22 -6.77 7.43
C CYS A 225 -4.73 -7.07 7.42
N ILE A 226 -5.54 -6.35 8.21
CA ILE A 226 -7.00 -6.49 8.19
C ILE A 226 -7.56 -6.06 6.84
N VAL A 227 -7.11 -4.91 6.31
CA VAL A 227 -7.53 -4.43 4.99
C VAL A 227 -7.11 -5.42 3.90
N GLN A 228 -5.91 -5.97 3.98
CA GLN A 228 -5.42 -7.01 3.06
C GLN A 228 -6.30 -8.28 3.12
N LEU A 229 -6.69 -8.72 4.32
CA LEU A 229 -7.58 -9.86 4.51
C LEU A 229 -8.97 -9.62 3.91
N LEU A 230 -9.52 -8.41 4.09
CA LEU A 230 -10.78 -8.01 3.47
C LEU A 230 -10.68 -8.03 1.94
N GLY A 231 -9.61 -7.48 1.36
CA GLY A 231 -9.39 -7.48 -0.08
C GLY A 231 -9.26 -8.89 -0.65
N CYS A 232 -8.55 -9.77 0.06
CA CYS A 232 -8.42 -11.18 -0.30
C CYS A 232 -9.78 -11.91 -0.27
N SER A 233 -10.54 -11.71 0.81
CA SER A 233 -11.86 -12.33 0.99
C SER A 233 -12.85 -11.88 -0.09
N LEU A 234 -12.87 -10.59 -0.42
CA LEU A 234 -13.72 -10.06 -1.48
C LEU A 234 -13.29 -10.56 -2.88
N SER A 235 -12.00 -10.78 -3.10
CA SER A 235 -11.49 -11.38 -4.34
C SER A 235 -11.90 -12.85 -4.48
N LEU A 236 -11.92 -13.61 -3.37
CA LEU A 236 -12.44 -14.98 -3.35
C LEU A 236 -13.93 -15.02 -3.70
N ILE A 237 -14.72 -14.09 -3.16
CA ILE A 237 -16.15 -13.96 -3.45
C ILE A 237 -16.36 -13.62 -4.93
N ARG A 238 -15.56 -12.69 -5.48
CA ARG A 238 -15.62 -12.27 -6.89
C ARG A 238 -15.46 -13.43 -7.86
N VAL A 239 -14.55 -14.36 -7.57
CA VAL A 239 -14.27 -15.49 -8.48
C VAL A 239 -15.28 -16.63 -8.28
N ASN A 240 -15.72 -16.91 -7.06
CA ASN A 240 -16.47 -18.14 -6.74
C ASN A 240 -17.99 -17.97 -6.55
N LYS A 241 -18.50 -16.73 -6.42
CA LYS A 241 -19.91 -16.48 -6.01
C LYS A 241 -20.58 -15.40 -6.87
N THR A 242 -20.42 -15.48 -8.19
CA THR A 242 -20.97 -14.51 -9.14
C THR A 242 -22.50 -14.53 -9.29
N GLU A 243 -23.20 -15.55 -8.79
CA GLU A 243 -24.67 -15.66 -8.93
C GLU A 243 -25.46 -15.00 -7.78
N ASN A 244 -24.84 -14.76 -6.63
CA ASN A 244 -25.52 -14.17 -5.48
C ASN A 244 -25.55 -12.63 -5.60
N SER A 245 -26.75 -12.03 -5.52
CA SER A 245 -26.95 -10.57 -5.62
C SER A 245 -26.15 -9.79 -4.55
N PHE A 246 -26.04 -10.32 -3.33
CA PHE A 246 -25.23 -9.72 -2.28
C PHE A 246 -23.73 -9.81 -2.58
N ALA A 247 -23.28 -10.94 -3.14
CA ALA A 247 -21.89 -11.11 -3.55
C ALA A 247 -21.52 -10.11 -4.66
N ARG A 248 -22.40 -9.92 -5.66
CA ARG A 248 -22.21 -8.90 -6.69
C ARG A 248 -22.10 -7.50 -6.09
N PHE A 249 -22.96 -7.14 -5.15
CA PHE A 249 -22.88 -5.85 -4.45
C PHE A 249 -21.51 -5.66 -3.77
N LEU A 250 -21.05 -6.66 -3.01
CA LEU A 250 -19.75 -6.62 -2.34
C LEU A 250 -18.59 -6.45 -3.33
N THR A 251 -18.63 -7.17 -4.46
CA THR A 251 -17.52 -7.15 -5.43
C THR A 251 -17.52 -5.91 -6.30
N THR A 252 -18.69 -5.36 -6.61
CA THR A 252 -18.81 -4.17 -7.48
C THR A 252 -18.53 -2.89 -6.70
N TYR A 253 -19.04 -2.77 -5.46
CA TYR A 253 -18.97 -1.50 -4.73
C TYR A 253 -17.94 -1.51 -3.59
N ILE A 254 -17.78 -2.62 -2.86
CA ILE A 254 -16.93 -2.66 -1.67
C ILE A 254 -15.49 -3.02 -2.02
N LEU A 255 -15.26 -3.97 -2.93
CA LEU A 255 -13.90 -4.38 -3.32
C LEU A 255 -13.04 -3.21 -3.84
N PRO A 256 -13.53 -2.30 -4.71
CA PRO A 256 -12.74 -1.14 -5.12
C PRO A 256 -12.37 -0.23 -3.95
N ILE A 257 -13.28 -0.02 -2.99
CA ILE A 257 -13.02 0.78 -1.79
C ILE A 257 -11.94 0.13 -0.92
N VAL A 258 -12.00 -1.19 -0.73
CA VAL A 258 -11.01 -1.93 0.06
C VAL A 258 -9.65 -1.95 -0.64
N SER A 259 -9.63 -2.06 -1.97
CA SER A 259 -8.41 -1.95 -2.77
C SER A 259 -7.77 -0.56 -2.62
N ASP A 260 -8.56 0.50 -2.79
CA ASP A 260 -8.13 1.88 -2.58
C ASP A 260 -7.62 2.09 -1.14
N ALA A 261 -8.35 1.56 -0.14
CA ALA A 261 -7.93 1.64 1.26
C ALA A 261 -6.56 0.98 1.46
N LEU A 262 -6.30 -0.18 0.86
CA LEU A 262 -5.01 -0.86 0.97
C LEU A 262 -3.86 -0.02 0.40
N THR A 263 -4.13 0.81 -0.62
CA THR A 263 -3.14 1.69 -1.25
C THR A 263 -2.96 3.00 -0.48
N HIS A 264 -4.03 3.52 0.12
CA HIS A 264 -4.01 4.87 0.71
C HIS A 264 -3.78 4.90 2.22
N ILE A 265 -4.01 3.81 2.95
CA ILE A 265 -4.09 3.84 4.42
C ILE A 265 -2.72 4.03 5.11
N GLN A 266 -1.60 3.57 4.54
CA GLN A 266 -0.28 3.64 5.17
C GLN A 266 0.13 5.05 5.64
N PRO A 267 0.07 6.13 4.82
CA PRO A 267 0.51 7.45 5.23
C PRO A 267 -0.37 8.07 6.29
N PHE A 268 -1.67 7.76 6.30
CA PHE A 268 -2.59 8.18 7.36
C PHE A 268 -2.23 7.48 8.67
N LEU A 269 -2.06 6.16 8.66
CA LEU A 269 -1.67 5.40 9.84
C LEU A 269 -0.35 5.90 10.41
N LEU A 270 0.65 6.12 9.55
CA LEU A 270 1.94 6.61 10.00
C LEU A 270 1.83 8.00 10.63
N THR A 271 1.03 8.90 10.05
CA THR A 271 0.81 10.25 10.58
C THR A 271 -0.01 10.23 11.88
N ILE A 272 -1.02 9.36 11.99
CA ILE A 272 -1.88 9.24 13.18
C ILE A 272 -1.12 8.61 14.36
N PHE A 273 -0.34 7.56 14.12
CA PHE A 273 0.31 6.79 15.18
C PHE A 273 1.75 7.25 15.49
N SER A 274 2.43 7.95 14.58
CA SER A 274 3.79 8.48 14.81
C SER A 274 3.78 9.99 15.13
N SER A 275 3.80 10.32 16.43
CA SER A 275 3.96 11.70 16.89
C SER A 275 5.27 12.34 16.43
N VAL A 276 6.33 11.53 16.22
CA VAL A 276 7.65 11.99 15.76
C VAL A 276 7.58 12.46 14.32
N ILE A 277 6.87 11.74 13.45
CA ILE A 277 6.66 12.14 12.05
C ILE A 277 5.84 13.41 11.98
N ARG A 278 4.72 13.50 12.71
CA ARG A 278 3.92 14.73 12.75
C ARG A 278 4.74 15.94 13.14
N ARG A 279 5.58 15.80 14.18
CA ARG A 279 6.44 16.89 14.66
C ARG A 279 7.39 17.36 13.56
N HIS A 280 8.13 16.45 12.94
CA HIS A 280 9.09 16.81 11.90
C HIS A 280 8.42 17.30 10.61
N MET A 281 7.22 16.82 10.31
CA MET A 281 6.40 17.33 9.20
C MET A 281 5.96 18.78 9.47
N MET A 282 5.48 19.10 10.68
CA MET A 282 5.14 20.48 11.06
C MET A 282 6.38 21.40 11.06
N GLU A 283 7.54 20.91 11.50
CA GLU A 283 8.81 21.66 11.43
C GLU A 283 9.23 21.90 9.97
N MET A 284 9.03 20.93 9.08
CA MET A 284 9.32 21.07 7.66
C MET A 284 8.41 22.11 7.00
N LEU A 285 7.14 22.16 7.40
CA LEU A 285 6.15 23.13 6.90
C LEU A 285 6.26 24.52 7.56
N GLY A 286 7.20 24.73 8.48
CA GLY A 286 7.37 26.00 9.19
C GLY A 286 6.30 26.29 10.25
N LEU A 287 5.36 25.37 10.49
CA LEU A 287 4.27 25.49 11.46
C LEU A 287 4.74 25.33 12.91
N ARG A 288 5.98 24.84 13.11
CA ARG A 288 6.59 24.66 14.43
C ARG A 288 8.08 25.00 14.37
N LYS A 289 8.56 25.78 15.36
CA LYS A 289 10.01 26.03 15.52
C LYS A 289 10.72 24.72 15.91
N SER A 290 11.86 24.45 15.27
CA SER A 290 12.69 23.30 15.59
C SER A 290 13.23 23.45 17.01
N ASN A 291 12.72 22.63 17.92
CA ASN A 291 13.29 22.56 19.27
C ASN A 291 14.59 21.77 19.16
N LYS A 292 15.73 22.44 19.31
CA LYS A 292 17.05 21.83 19.57
C LYS A 292 17.08 21.17 20.97
N VAL A 293 16.09 20.36 21.32
CA VAL A 293 16.07 19.60 22.56
C VAL A 293 16.78 18.28 22.31
N ASN A 294 17.91 18.11 23.01
CA ASN A 294 18.83 16.96 23.04
C ASN A 294 18.28 15.65 22.45
N VAL A 295 18.53 15.44 21.15
CA VAL A 295 18.21 14.19 20.42
C VAL A 295 19.00 13.00 20.98
N ASN A 296 20.09 13.26 21.71
CA ASN A 296 20.94 12.23 22.31
C ASN A 296 20.24 11.44 23.43
N THR A 297 19.26 12.00 24.15
CA THR A 297 18.65 11.29 25.28
C THR A 297 17.55 10.31 24.84
N ILE A 298 16.92 10.52 23.69
CA ILE A 298 15.84 9.62 23.18
C ILE A 298 16.40 8.63 22.14
N ALA A 299 17.38 9.03 21.33
CA ALA A 299 17.98 8.14 20.33
C ALA A 299 18.95 7.11 20.95
N MET A 300 19.63 7.43 22.05
CA MET A 300 20.47 6.45 22.76
C MET A 300 19.62 5.43 23.54
N HIS A 301 18.45 5.81 24.05
CA HIS A 301 17.60 4.93 24.85
C HIS A 301 16.83 3.85 24.04
N VAL A 302 16.68 4.04 22.73
CA VAL A 302 15.98 3.08 21.84
C VAL A 302 16.94 2.11 21.16
N ASN A 303 18.23 2.47 21.02
CA ASN A 303 19.20 1.70 20.22
C ASN A 303 20.21 0.88 21.03
N ASN A 304 20.21 0.92 22.37
CA ASN A 304 21.12 0.08 23.15
C ASN A 304 20.57 -0.28 24.56
N PRO A 305 19.89 -1.43 24.73
CA PRO A 305 19.41 -1.88 26.05
C PRO A 305 20.52 -2.43 26.96
N SER A 306 21.76 -2.57 26.48
CA SER A 306 22.86 -3.25 27.20
C SER A 306 23.65 -2.36 28.16
N LEU A 307 23.32 -1.08 28.29
CA LEU A 307 24.05 -0.10 29.11
C LEU A 307 23.39 0.25 30.45
N THR A 308 22.35 -0.46 30.89
CA THR A 308 21.68 -0.20 32.19
C THR A 308 22.13 -1.13 33.32
N SER A 309 23.38 -1.55 33.35
CA SER A 309 23.93 -2.35 34.46
C SER A 309 25.22 -1.77 35.02
N HIS A 310 25.22 -0.50 35.45
CA HIS A 310 26.11 -0.08 36.53
C HIS A 310 25.43 1.00 37.38
N PRO A 311 25.27 0.76 38.70
CA PRO A 311 24.83 1.80 39.62
C PRO A 311 26.03 2.70 39.95
N LEU A 312 25.82 4.01 39.88
CA LEU A 312 26.33 5.05 40.78
C LEU A 312 25.62 6.36 40.44
#